data_AF-A0A962MUB3-F1
#
_entry.id   AF-A0A962MUB3-F1
#
_cell.length_a   1.000
_cell.length_b   1.000
_cell.length_c   1.000
_cell.angle_alpha   90.00
_cell.angle_beta   90.00
_cell.angle_gamma   90.00
#
_symmetry.space_group_name_H-M   'P 1'
#
loop_
_entity.id
_entity.type
_entity.pdbx_description
1 polymer ?
#
loop_
_entity_poly.entity_id
_entity_poly.type
_entity_poly.pdbx_seq_one_letter_code
_entity_poly.pdbx_strand_id
1 'polypeptide(L)'
;MERPAETINGMTFFPVPHFTDVEVAFGASADRYFDRRNLPDVPRRFTNIVDDLFFKGGQLPDLDERIDRDKAYRAVRAWLSSFAPPHESKVATVGYALWLWSAKEHA
;
A
#
# COMPACT_ATOMS: atom_id res chain seq x y z
N MET A 1 -22.11 8.41 -6.13
CA MET A 1 -21.12 9.15 -5.33
C MET A 1 -19.76 8.95 -5.99
N GLU A 2 -19.19 9.99 -6.57
CA GLU A 2 -17.82 9.98 -7.12
C GLU A 2 -16.81 9.85 -5.97
N ARG A 3 -15.85 8.94 -6.10
CA ARG A 3 -14.76 8.79 -5.13
C ARG A 3 -13.62 9.72 -5.56
N PRO A 4 -13.19 10.69 -4.73
CA PRO A 4 -12.06 11.56 -5.06
C PRO A 4 -10.73 10.78 -5.09
N ALA A 5 -9.78 11.31 -5.88
CA ALA A 5 -8.49 10.73 -6.25
C ALA A 5 -7.40 10.84 -5.16
N GLU A 6 -6.36 10.05 -5.37
CA GLU A 6 -5.36 9.57 -4.42
C GLU A 6 -4.53 10.63 -3.65
N THR A 7 -4.10 10.40 -2.39
CA THR A 7 -3.12 11.30 -1.74
C THR A 7 -2.32 10.71 -0.56
N ILE A 8 -1.08 11.19 -0.38
CA ILE A 8 -0.11 10.76 0.65
C ILE A 8 0.30 11.98 1.49
N ASN A 9 0.38 11.80 2.81
CA ASN A 9 0.41 12.85 3.86
C ASN A 9 -0.90 13.61 4.09
N GLY A 10 -2.03 13.02 3.71
CA GLY A 10 -3.36 13.50 4.08
C GLY A 10 -4.52 12.57 3.73
N MET A 11 -4.25 11.26 3.49
CA MET A 11 -5.19 10.25 2.94
C MET A 11 -5.46 10.45 1.43
N THR A 12 -6.01 9.57 0.59
CA THR A 12 -6.55 8.20 0.64
C THR A 12 -6.08 7.48 -0.64
N PHE A 13 -5.90 6.15 -0.67
CA PHE A 13 -5.37 5.45 -1.86
C PHE A 13 -6.40 4.97 -2.88
N PHE A 14 -7.21 5.86 -3.41
CA PHE A 14 -8.04 5.54 -4.55
C PHE A 14 -7.94 6.66 -5.58
N PRO A 15 -7.48 6.44 -6.82
CA PRO A 15 -6.97 5.18 -7.38
C PRO A 15 -5.62 4.75 -6.77
N VAL A 16 -5.01 3.67 -7.28
CA VAL A 16 -3.69 3.17 -6.85
C VAL A 16 -2.56 4.13 -7.29
N PRO A 17 -1.55 4.37 -6.43
CA PRO A 17 -0.42 5.24 -6.73
C PRO A 17 0.33 4.81 -7.96
N HIS A 18 0.63 5.81 -8.78
CA HIS A 18 1.60 5.62 -9.83
C HIS A 18 3.03 5.61 -9.25
N PHE A 19 3.73 4.53 -9.56
CA PHE A 19 5.17 4.36 -9.31
C PHE A 19 5.90 4.10 -10.62
N THR A 20 6.94 4.90 -10.85
CA THR A 20 7.86 4.77 -11.98
C THR A 20 8.64 3.46 -11.92
N ASP A 21 9.17 2.99 -13.04
CA ASP A 21 9.99 1.76 -13.06
C ASP A 21 11.22 1.87 -12.14
N VAL A 22 11.79 3.05 -12.01
CA VAL A 22 12.92 3.33 -11.11
C VAL A 22 12.49 3.14 -9.65
N GLU A 23 11.35 3.68 -9.24
CA GLU A 23 10.83 3.51 -7.87
C GLU A 23 10.45 2.04 -7.59
N VAL A 24 9.92 1.32 -8.58
CA VAL A 24 9.63 -0.11 -8.42
C VAL A 24 10.93 -0.93 -8.27
N ALA A 25 11.98 -0.57 -8.99
CA ALA A 25 13.26 -1.28 -8.98
C ALA A 25 14.10 -0.98 -7.72
N PHE A 26 14.17 0.28 -7.31
CA PHE A 26 15.08 0.76 -6.26
C PHE A 26 14.38 1.19 -4.97
N GLY A 27 13.05 1.25 -4.98
CA GLY A 27 12.23 1.63 -3.85
C GLY A 27 11.68 3.05 -3.93
N ALA A 28 10.55 3.23 -3.26
CA ALA A 28 9.90 4.52 -3.12
C ALA A 28 10.68 5.44 -2.16
N SER A 29 10.63 6.74 -2.42
CA SER A 29 11.18 7.77 -1.53
C SER A 29 10.36 7.92 -0.24
N ALA A 30 10.96 8.44 0.82
CA ALA A 30 10.35 8.48 2.15
C ALA A 30 9.03 9.29 2.22
N ASP A 31 8.84 10.28 1.34
CA ASP A 31 7.63 11.07 1.19
C ASP A 31 6.45 10.29 0.57
N ARG A 32 6.69 9.07 0.06
CA ARG A 32 5.66 8.15 -0.47
C ARG A 32 5.06 7.24 0.60
N TYR A 33 5.40 7.44 1.87
CA TYR A 33 4.90 6.65 3.00
C TYR A 33 4.09 7.54 3.94
N PHE A 34 3.18 6.94 4.71
CA PHE A 34 2.55 7.68 5.79
C PHE A 34 3.46 7.74 6.99
N ASP A 35 3.31 8.83 7.73
CA ASP A 35 3.56 8.80 9.15
C ASP A 35 2.57 7.82 9.80
N ARG A 36 3.09 6.77 10.45
CA ARG A 36 2.28 5.77 11.16
C ARG A 36 1.31 6.43 12.15
N ARG A 37 1.69 7.58 12.74
CA ARG A 37 0.85 8.32 13.69
C ARG A 37 -0.42 8.89 13.07
N ASN A 38 -0.47 9.00 11.74
CA ASN A 38 -1.59 9.56 10.99
C ASN A 38 -2.48 8.47 10.37
N LEU A 39 -2.16 7.18 10.54
CA LEU A 39 -2.95 6.08 10.01
C LEU A 39 -4.02 5.63 11.01
N PRO A 40 -5.23 5.27 10.55
CA PRO A 40 -6.21 4.59 11.40
C PRO A 40 -5.70 3.20 11.78
N ASP A 41 -6.31 2.59 12.80
CA ASP A 41 -6.02 1.21 13.19
C ASP A 41 -6.36 0.24 12.05
N VAL A 42 -5.33 -0.24 11.35
CA VAL A 42 -5.46 -1.20 10.25
C VAL A 42 -5.72 -2.59 10.83
N PRO A 43 -6.73 -3.34 10.34
CA PRO A 43 -6.96 -4.70 10.80
C PRO A 43 -5.72 -5.59 10.65
N ARG A 44 -5.37 -6.31 11.72
CA ARG A 44 -4.13 -7.13 11.82
C ARG A 44 -3.92 -8.11 10.66
N ARG A 45 -4.99 -8.60 10.04
CA ARG A 45 -4.89 -9.48 8.87
C ARG A 45 -4.11 -8.82 7.72
N PHE A 46 -4.26 -7.52 7.51
CA PHE A 46 -3.57 -6.80 6.43
C PHE A 46 -2.10 -6.59 6.75
N THR A 47 -1.75 -6.26 8.00
CA THR A 47 -0.34 -6.18 8.41
C THR A 47 0.35 -7.54 8.30
N ASN A 48 -0.32 -8.63 8.64
CA ASN A 48 0.20 -9.99 8.45
C ASN A 48 0.47 -10.31 6.97
N ILE A 49 -0.43 -9.91 6.06
CA ILE A 49 -0.22 -10.06 4.62
C ILE A 49 1.04 -9.29 4.18
N VAL A 50 1.26 -8.08 4.71
CA VAL A 50 2.49 -7.32 4.37
C VAL A 50 3.75 -8.03 4.84
N ASP A 51 3.75 -8.54 6.06
CA ASP A 51 4.92 -9.27 6.58
C ASP A 51 5.19 -10.53 5.74
N ASP A 52 4.15 -11.28 5.37
CA ASP A 52 4.30 -12.43 4.46
C ASP A 52 4.85 -12.00 3.09
N LEU A 53 4.33 -10.92 2.50
CA LEU A 53 4.84 -10.36 1.24
C LEU A 53 6.30 -9.92 1.34
N PHE A 54 6.70 -9.35 2.48
CA PHE A 54 8.06 -8.85 2.71
C PHE A 54 9.08 -9.99 2.91
N PHE A 55 8.76 -10.98 3.75
CA PHE A 55 9.72 -12.02 4.14
C PHE A 55 9.71 -13.25 3.26
N LYS A 56 8.53 -13.68 2.80
CA LYS A 56 8.35 -14.95 2.07
C LYS A 56 8.14 -14.72 0.58
N GLY A 57 7.78 -13.50 0.19
CA GLY A 57 7.14 -13.26 -1.09
C GLY A 57 5.73 -13.87 -1.11
N GLY A 58 4.91 -13.44 -2.07
CA GLY A 58 3.53 -13.93 -2.15
C GLY A 58 2.70 -13.19 -3.18
N GLN A 59 1.40 -13.43 -3.12
CA GLN A 59 0.42 -12.78 -3.97
C GLN A 59 -0.38 -11.74 -3.18
N LEU A 60 -0.80 -10.68 -3.89
CA LEU A 60 -1.76 -9.72 -3.33
C LEU A 60 -3.10 -10.42 -3.02
N PRO A 61 -3.84 -9.94 -2.00
CA PRO A 61 -5.18 -10.41 -1.72
C PRO A 61 -6.14 -10.09 -2.87
N ASP A 62 -7.39 -10.56 -2.76
CA ASP A 62 -8.44 -10.21 -3.71
C ASP A 62 -8.77 -8.72 -3.62
N LEU A 63 -8.44 -8.00 -4.69
CA LEU A 63 -8.66 -6.57 -4.83
C LEU A 63 -10.05 -6.31 -5.40
N ASP A 64 -10.62 -5.16 -5.05
CA ASP A 64 -11.82 -4.60 -5.65
C ASP A 64 -11.64 -4.50 -7.18
N GLU A 65 -12.69 -4.80 -7.94
CA GLU A 65 -12.64 -4.85 -9.41
C GLU A 65 -12.22 -3.52 -10.06
N ARG A 66 -12.35 -2.40 -9.34
CA ARG A 66 -11.93 -1.08 -9.81
C ARG A 66 -10.43 -0.82 -9.61
N ILE A 67 -9.74 -1.70 -8.89
CA ILE A 67 -8.32 -1.58 -8.61
C ILE A 67 -7.55 -2.27 -9.74
N ASP A 68 -6.70 -1.49 -10.39
CA ASP A 68 -5.71 -1.99 -11.33
C ASP A 68 -4.68 -2.85 -10.56
N ARG A 69 -4.75 -4.16 -10.76
CA ARG A 69 -3.92 -5.14 -10.04
C ARG A 69 -2.43 -4.96 -10.33
N ASP A 70 -2.06 -4.59 -11.55
CA ASP A 70 -0.67 -4.40 -11.94
C ASP A 70 -0.10 -3.15 -11.29
N LYS A 71 -0.87 -2.06 -11.24
CA LYS A 71 -0.48 -0.87 -10.46
C LYS A 71 -0.36 -1.19 -8.98
N ALA A 72 -1.29 -1.95 -8.42
CA ALA A 72 -1.25 -2.30 -6.99
C ALA A 72 0.01 -3.09 -6.66
N TYR A 73 0.36 -4.06 -7.51
CA TYR A 73 1.58 -4.84 -7.36
C TYR A 73 2.83 -3.97 -7.44
N ARG A 74 2.88 -3.04 -8.39
CA ARG A 74 3.99 -2.08 -8.55
C ARG A 74 4.13 -1.19 -7.31
N ALA A 75 3.03 -0.68 -6.77
CA ALA A 75 3.03 0.13 -5.56
C ALA A 75 3.56 -0.62 -4.33
N VAL A 76 3.02 -1.82 -4.08
CA VAL A 76 3.49 -2.69 -2.99
C VAL A 76 4.98 -2.99 -3.14
N ARG A 77 5.43 -3.33 -4.34
CA ARG A 77 6.84 -3.61 -4.61
C ARG A 77 7.71 -2.39 -4.34
N ALA A 78 7.36 -1.21 -4.85
CA ALA A 78 8.09 0.03 -4.61
C ALA A 78 8.18 0.37 -3.12
N TRP A 79 7.10 0.19 -2.36
CA TRP A 79 7.11 0.46 -0.92
C TRP A 79 7.95 -0.54 -0.12
N LEU A 80 7.92 -1.82 -0.47
CA LEU A 80 8.65 -2.86 0.25
C LEU A 80 10.14 -2.91 -0.12
N SER A 81 10.51 -2.55 -1.36
CA SER A 81 11.89 -2.56 -1.84
C SER A 81 12.76 -1.39 -1.36
N SER A 82 12.16 -0.34 -0.80
CA SER A 82 12.93 0.82 -0.33
C SER A 82 13.81 0.53 0.88
N PHE A 83 14.91 1.25 1.04
CA PHE A 83 15.78 1.18 2.21
C PHE A 83 15.34 2.10 3.36
N ALA A 84 14.50 3.11 3.07
CA ALA A 84 13.94 4.03 4.06
C ALA A 84 12.50 4.39 3.66
N PRO A 85 11.51 4.41 4.57
CA PRO A 85 11.57 4.48 6.05
C PRO A 85 11.74 3.10 6.74
N PRO A 86 11.74 3.02 8.09
CA PRO A 86 11.80 1.75 8.81
C PRO A 86 10.69 0.76 8.42
N HIS A 87 10.92 -0.53 8.66
CA HIS A 87 9.98 -1.62 8.31
C HIS A 87 8.54 -1.34 8.77
N GLU A 88 8.37 -0.87 10.00
CA GLU A 88 7.05 -0.56 10.58
C GLU A 88 6.25 0.46 9.76
N SER A 89 6.91 1.48 9.20
CA SER A 89 6.25 2.49 8.35
C SER A 89 5.84 1.90 6.99
N LYS A 90 6.63 0.96 6.46
CA LYS A 90 6.29 0.23 5.24
C LYS A 90 5.09 -0.68 5.48
N VAL A 91 5.12 -1.45 6.57
CA VAL A 91 4.01 -2.33 6.98
C VAL A 91 2.72 -1.54 7.15
N ALA A 92 2.79 -0.39 7.84
CA ALA A 92 1.61 0.45 8.03
C ALA A 92 1.06 1.02 6.72
N THR A 93 1.95 1.54 5.85
CA THR A 93 1.58 2.11 4.53
C THR A 93 0.94 1.05 3.62
N VAL A 94 1.61 -0.10 3.45
CA VAL A 94 1.11 -1.17 2.58
C VAL A 94 -0.13 -1.82 3.17
N GLY A 95 -0.19 -2.01 4.50
CA GLY A 95 -1.34 -2.61 5.17
C GLY A 95 -2.59 -1.75 5.00
N TYR A 96 -2.46 -0.43 5.14
CA TYR A 96 -3.55 0.51 4.88
C TYR A 96 -3.97 0.51 3.42
N ALA A 97 -3.02 0.51 2.48
CA ALA A 97 -3.31 0.43 1.05
C ALA A 97 -4.08 -0.86 0.69
N LEU A 98 -3.62 -2.03 1.15
CA LEU A 98 -4.29 -3.30 0.93
C LEU A 98 -5.67 -3.35 1.55
N TRP A 99 -5.86 -2.76 2.73
CA TRP A 99 -7.17 -2.63 3.35
C TRP A 99 -8.14 -1.84 2.46
N LEU A 100 -7.72 -0.67 1.97
CA LEU A 100 -8.54 0.17 1.08
C LEU A 100 -8.85 -0.49 -0.27
N TRP A 101 -7.92 -1.29 -0.79
CA TRP A 101 -8.05 -1.89 -2.12
C TRP A 101 -8.80 -3.23 -2.12
N SER A 102 -9.05 -3.83 -0.97
CA SER A 102 -9.68 -5.15 -0.89
C SER A 102 -11.17 -5.09 -1.25
N ALA A 103 -11.64 -6.11 -1.98
CA ALA A 103 -12.98 -6.13 -2.59
C ALA A 103 -14.17 -6.08 -1.60
N LYS A 104 -13.93 -6.30 -0.30
CA LYS A 104 -14.94 -6.33 0.75
C LYS A 104 -14.35 -5.88 2.08
N GLU A 105 -14.80 -4.72 2.57
CA GLU A 105 -15.04 -4.33 3.98
C GLU A 105 -14.92 -2.81 4.15
N HIS A 106 -15.82 -2.08 3.50
CA HIS A 106 -16.25 -0.75 3.98
C HIS A 106 -17.79 -0.74 4.02
N ALA A 107 -18.35 -1.68 4.80
CA ALA A 107 -19.71 -1.60 5.31
C ALA A 107 -19.64 -1.05 6.73
#